data_AF-A0A6A4AZ11-F1
#
_entry.id   AF-A0A6A4AZ11-F1
#
_cell.length_a   1.000
_cell.length_b   1.000
_cell.length_c   1.000
_cell.angle_alpha   90.00
_cell.angle_beta   90.00
_cell.angle_gamma   90.00
#
_symmetry.space_group_name_H-M   'P 1'
#
loop_
_entity.id
_entity.type
_entity.pdbx_description
1 polymer ?
#
loop_
_entity_poly.entity_id
_entity_poly.type
_entity_poly.pdbx_seq_one_letter_code
_entity_poly.pdbx_strand_id
1 'polypeptide(L)'
;MGEVLTPLPTVAELLDLEELSYVEFMDSLKAGELAEVVLLHPEGSSLELNSSSVMDPEVLEDERTSKRQTRYGAAILKDPSDPYYALLKEFSDVVSDDPPSVLPPDRGVRHEIDLVPGTKYCTTRQWPLPKEQVDVIDAFVAAKHTAGM
;
A
#
# COMPACT_ATOMS: atom_id res chain seq x y z
N MET A 1 20.35 5.75 -35.75
CA MET A 1 19.25 5.34 -36.64
C MET A 1 17.97 5.65 -35.91
N GLY A 2 17.10 6.48 -36.50
CA GLY A 2 15.82 6.83 -35.88
C GLY A 2 14.84 5.68 -36.06
N GLU A 3 14.19 5.26 -34.97
CA GLU A 3 13.04 4.36 -35.05
C GLU A 3 11.94 5.06 -35.85
N VAL A 4 11.59 4.47 -36.99
CA VAL A 4 10.42 4.87 -37.77
C VAL A 4 9.21 4.32 -37.01
N LEU A 5 8.51 5.20 -36.29
CA LEU A 5 7.23 4.84 -35.68
C LEU A 5 6.28 4.44 -36.81
N THR A 6 5.79 3.20 -36.76
CA THR A 6 4.73 2.74 -37.64
C THR A 6 3.49 3.61 -37.42
N PRO A 7 2.76 3.98 -38.48
CA PRO A 7 1.52 4.74 -38.32
C PRO A 7 0.54 3.95 -37.44
N LEU A 8 -0.13 4.64 -36.52
CA LEU A 8 -1.16 4.02 -35.67
C LEU A 8 -2.28 3.43 -36.55
N PRO A 9 -2.75 2.21 -36.24
CA PRO A 9 -3.87 1.60 -36.95
C PRO A 9 -5.15 2.43 -36.80
N THR A 10 -6.00 2.39 -37.83
CA THR A 10 -7.28 3.11 -37.82
C THR A 10 -8.27 2.41 -36.89
N VAL A 11 -9.23 3.14 -36.30
CA VAL A 11 -10.27 2.55 -35.43
C VAL A 11 -11.00 1.38 -36.10
N ALA A 12 -11.25 1.46 -37.41
CA ALA A 12 -11.88 0.37 -38.15
C ALA A 12 -11.02 -0.92 -38.16
N GLU A 13 -9.69 -0.78 -38.30
CA GLU A 13 -8.76 -1.92 -38.28
C GLU A 13 -8.66 -2.54 -36.89
N LEU A 14 -8.79 -1.72 -35.83
CA LEU A 14 -8.83 -2.20 -34.44
C LEU A 14 -10.10 -2.98 -34.11
N LEU A 15 -11.22 -2.64 -34.75
CA LEU A 15 -12.50 -3.33 -34.56
C LEU A 15 -12.58 -4.67 -35.32
N ASP A 16 -11.71 -4.88 -36.31
CA ASP A 16 -11.62 -6.11 -37.11
C ASP A 16 -10.58 -7.12 -36.57
N LEU A 17 -9.93 -6.82 -35.43
CA LEU A 17 -9.00 -7.73 -34.78
C LEU A 17 -9.70 -8.99 -34.24
N GLU A 18 -8.95 -10.09 -34.17
CA GLU A 18 -9.45 -11.34 -33.59
C GLU A 18 -9.77 -11.14 -32.10
N GLU A 19 -10.98 -11.53 -31.70
CA GLU A 19 -11.38 -11.51 -30.30
C GLU A 19 -10.63 -12.59 -29.52
N LEU A 20 -9.86 -12.18 -28.52
CA LEU A 20 -9.22 -13.09 -27.59
C LEU A 20 -10.12 -13.34 -26.39
N SER A 21 -10.14 -14.58 -25.90
CA SER A 21 -10.73 -14.84 -24.59
C SER A 21 -9.91 -14.15 -23.49
N TYR A 22 -10.54 -13.86 -22.35
CA TYR A 22 -9.85 -13.25 -21.20
C TYR A 22 -8.64 -14.08 -20.74
N VAL A 23 -8.72 -15.41 -20.82
CA VAL A 23 -7.63 -16.30 -20.40
C VAL A 23 -6.43 -16.17 -21.35
N GLU A 24 -6.67 -16.26 -22.66
CA GLU A 24 -5.62 -16.14 -23.68
C GLU A 24 -4.98 -14.75 -23.65
N PHE A 25 -5.78 -13.70 -23.52
CA PHE A 25 -5.28 -12.33 -23.35
C PHE A 25 -4.31 -12.20 -22.17
N MET A 26 -4.68 -12.76 -21.00
CA MET A 26 -3.84 -12.70 -19.81
C MET A 26 -2.55 -13.53 -19.94
N ASP A 27 -2.57 -14.62 -20.70
CA ASP A 27 -1.39 -15.44 -20.94
C ASP A 27 -0.43 -14.77 -21.92
N SER A 28 -0.92 -14.18 -23.03
CA SER A 28 -0.11 -13.37 -23.95
C SER A 28 0.50 -12.15 -23.26
N LEU A 29 -0.25 -11.50 -22.36
CA LEU A 29 0.23 -10.35 -21.60
C LEU A 29 1.37 -10.73 -20.64
N LYS A 30 1.27 -11.88 -19.96
CA LYS A 30 2.34 -12.38 -19.08
C LYS A 30 3.56 -12.86 -19.85
N ALA A 31 3.34 -13.46 -21.02
CA ALA A 31 4.41 -13.91 -21.91
C ALA A 31 5.16 -12.75 -22.59
N GLY A 32 4.61 -11.53 -22.53
CA GLY A 32 5.17 -10.35 -23.19
C GLY A 32 5.01 -10.41 -24.71
N GLU A 33 4.03 -11.17 -25.20
CA GLU A 33 3.77 -11.36 -26.63
C GLU A 33 2.95 -10.22 -27.24
N LEU A 34 2.36 -9.36 -26.40
CA LEU A 34 1.62 -8.18 -26.83
C LEU A 34 2.56 -6.98 -27.00
N ALA A 35 2.69 -6.50 -28.23
CA ALA A 35 3.52 -5.33 -28.54
C ALA A 35 2.89 -4.01 -28.08
N GLU A 36 1.57 -3.88 -28.18
CA GLU A 36 0.82 -2.66 -27.82
C GLU A 36 -0.59 -3.03 -27.37
N VAL A 37 -1.16 -2.23 -26.46
CA VAL A 37 -2.54 -2.38 -25.98
C VAL A 37 -3.25 -1.04 -26.17
N VAL A 38 -4.37 -1.06 -26.90
CA VAL A 38 -5.16 0.13 -27.21
C VAL A 38 -6.56 -0.04 -26.62
N LEU A 39 -7.06 0.99 -25.92
CA LEU A 39 -8.41 1.02 -25.37
C LEU A 39 -9.27 1.98 -26.20
N LEU A 40 -10.29 1.44 -26.88
CA LEU A 40 -11.28 2.24 -27.59
C LEU A 40 -12.30 2.82 -26.61
N HIS A 41 -12.59 4.11 -26.73
CA HIS A 41 -13.49 4.80 -25.83
C HIS A 41 -14.53 5.61 -26.63
N PRO A 42 -15.84 5.47 -26.33
CA PRO A 42 -16.90 6.25 -26.98
C PRO A 42 -16.72 7.76 -26.74
N GLU A 43 -16.93 8.59 -27.77
CA GLU A 43 -16.94 10.04 -27.57
C GLU A 43 -18.03 10.44 -26.57
N GLY A 44 -17.64 10.98 -25.41
CA GLY A 44 -18.55 11.47 -24.37
C GLY A 44 -18.65 10.64 -23.09
N SER A 45 -18.01 9.46 -22.98
CA SER A 45 -17.91 8.79 -21.67
C SER A 45 -16.88 9.48 -20.77
N SER A 46 -17.22 9.67 -19.50
CA SER A 46 -16.28 10.16 -18.48
C SER A 46 -15.65 8.97 -17.77
N LEU A 47 -14.90 8.13 -18.50
CA LEU A 47 -14.13 7.08 -17.85
C LEU A 47 -12.88 7.73 -17.22
N GLU A 48 -12.96 8.06 -15.93
CA GLU A 48 -11.78 8.49 -15.18
C GLU A 48 -10.80 7.32 -15.06
N LEU A 49 -9.83 7.25 -15.98
CA LEU A 49 -8.74 6.26 -15.99
C LEU A 49 -7.82 6.33 -14.74
N ASN A 50 -8.00 7.35 -13.91
CA ASN A 50 -7.37 7.51 -12.60
C ASN A 50 -8.23 7.01 -11.43
N SER A 51 -9.32 6.28 -11.71
CA SER A 51 -10.06 5.52 -10.69
C SER A 51 -9.18 4.36 -10.24
N SER A 52 -8.22 4.69 -9.37
CA SER A 52 -7.45 3.71 -8.63
C SER A 52 -8.42 2.76 -7.94
N SER A 53 -8.34 1.47 -8.28
CA SER A 53 -9.07 0.35 -7.67
C SER A 53 -8.92 0.25 -6.13
N VAL A 54 -8.19 1.16 -5.51
CA VAL A 54 -8.00 1.24 -4.05
C VAL A 54 -9.30 1.63 -3.32
N MET A 55 -10.39 1.98 -4.02
CA MET A 55 -11.66 2.42 -3.43
C MET A 55 -12.90 1.65 -3.91
N ASP A 56 -12.75 0.51 -4.58
CA ASP A 56 -13.90 -0.34 -4.95
C ASP A 56 -14.27 -1.29 -3.80
N PRO A 57 -15.41 -1.09 -3.10
CA PRO A 57 -15.77 -1.88 -1.93
C PRO A 57 -15.92 -3.38 -2.24
N GLU A 58 -16.34 -3.77 -3.45
CA GLU A 58 -16.47 -5.19 -3.83
C GLU A 58 -15.10 -5.88 -4.01
N VAL A 59 -14.04 -5.13 -4.29
CA VAL A 59 -12.65 -5.62 -4.43
C VAL A 59 -11.86 -5.52 -3.11
N LEU A 60 -12.35 -4.71 -2.16
CA LEU A 60 -11.61 -4.36 -0.95
C LEU A 60 -11.85 -5.30 0.24
N GLU A 61 -13.03 -5.89 0.38
CA GLU A 61 -13.39 -6.49 1.67
C GLU A 61 -12.77 -7.88 1.91
N ASP A 62 -12.73 -8.77 0.91
CA ASP A 62 -12.35 -10.18 1.17
C ASP A 62 -10.96 -10.57 0.62
N GLU A 63 -10.61 -10.17 -0.61
CA GLU A 63 -9.43 -10.76 -1.27
C GLU A 63 -8.13 -10.00 -0.94
N ARG A 64 -8.19 -8.67 -0.78
CA ARG A 64 -7.01 -7.85 -0.47
C ARG A 64 -6.65 -7.88 1.00
N THR A 65 -7.60 -7.83 1.92
CA THR A 65 -7.34 -7.93 3.37
C THR A 65 -6.67 -9.28 3.68
N SER A 66 -7.22 -10.38 3.16
CA SER A 66 -6.70 -11.73 3.37
C SER A 66 -5.34 -11.95 2.68
N LYS A 67 -5.22 -11.77 1.36
CA LYS A 67 -3.95 -12.04 0.65
C LYS A 67 -2.85 -11.03 0.96
N ARG A 68 -3.17 -9.76 1.25
CA ARG A 68 -2.14 -8.80 1.70
C ARG A 68 -1.69 -9.11 3.11
N GLN A 69 -2.57 -9.48 4.03
CA GLN A 69 -2.13 -9.94 5.36
C GLN A 69 -1.24 -11.18 5.27
N THR A 70 -1.51 -12.11 4.35
CA THR A 70 -0.61 -13.27 4.15
C THR A 70 0.75 -12.88 3.53
N ARG A 71 0.84 -11.77 2.78
CA ARG A 71 2.10 -11.31 2.15
C ARG A 71 2.90 -10.29 2.94
N TYR A 72 2.33 -9.67 3.97
CA TYR A 72 3.04 -8.70 4.78
C TYR A 72 3.70 -9.38 5.99
N GLY A 73 5.04 -9.44 5.95
CA GLY A 73 6.03 -9.43 7.06
C GLY A 73 5.84 -10.34 8.28
N ALA A 74 4.67 -10.30 8.92
CA ALA A 74 4.38 -10.96 10.18
C ALA A 74 3.94 -12.42 10.03
N ALA A 75 3.41 -12.83 8.86
CA ALA A 75 3.05 -14.24 8.63
C ALA A 75 4.30 -15.14 8.65
N ILE A 76 5.40 -14.65 8.08
CA ILE A 76 6.73 -15.30 8.14
C ILE A 76 7.19 -15.43 9.58
N LEU A 77 6.87 -14.45 10.45
CA LEU A 77 7.27 -14.50 11.86
C LEU A 77 6.60 -15.63 12.66
N LYS A 78 5.49 -16.17 12.15
CA LYS A 78 4.62 -17.11 12.87
C LYS A 78 4.57 -18.49 12.24
N ASP A 79 5.20 -18.69 11.08
CA ASP A 79 5.23 -19.98 10.39
C ASP A 79 6.31 -20.90 10.98
N PRO A 80 5.96 -22.02 11.64
CA PRO A 80 6.94 -22.95 12.19
C PRO A 80 7.79 -23.66 11.12
N SER A 81 7.36 -23.63 9.86
CA SER A 81 8.09 -24.18 8.72
C SER A 81 9.10 -23.22 8.11
N ASP A 82 9.09 -21.94 8.52
CA ASP A 82 10.06 -20.96 8.07
C ASP A 82 11.47 -21.24 8.66
N PRO A 83 12.53 -21.19 7.84
CA PRO A 83 13.89 -21.47 8.31
C PRO A 83 14.38 -20.51 9.41
N TYR A 84 13.79 -19.32 9.55
CA TYR A 84 14.11 -18.32 10.56
C TYR A 84 13.21 -18.40 11.81
N TYR A 85 12.21 -19.28 11.84
CA TYR A 85 11.28 -19.38 12.98
C TYR A 85 11.99 -19.61 14.32
N ALA A 86 13.03 -20.46 14.34
CA ALA A 86 13.83 -20.70 15.54
C ALA A 86 14.50 -19.42 16.05
N LEU A 87 15.04 -18.60 15.14
CA LEU A 87 15.69 -17.34 15.46
C LEU A 87 14.68 -16.31 15.96
N LEU A 88 13.53 -16.21 15.33
CA LEU A 88 12.49 -15.27 15.73
C LEU A 88 11.91 -15.60 17.10
N LYS A 89 11.79 -16.89 17.41
CA LYS A 89 11.40 -17.35 18.75
C LYS A 89 12.46 -16.99 19.80
N GLU A 90 13.74 -17.15 19.47
CA GLU A 90 14.87 -16.78 20.34
C GLU A 90 14.87 -15.27 20.65
N PHE A 91 14.60 -14.43 19.65
CA PHE A 91 14.60 -12.96 19.77
C PHE A 91 13.20 -12.35 19.93
N SER A 92 12.24 -13.11 20.46
CA SER A 92 10.85 -12.67 20.62
C SER A 92 10.69 -11.50 21.61
N ASP A 93 11.68 -11.27 22.47
CA ASP A 93 11.78 -10.12 23.36
C ASP A 93 12.13 -8.82 22.63
N VAL A 94 12.90 -8.91 21.54
CA VAL A 94 13.30 -7.77 20.69
C VAL A 94 12.35 -7.57 19.51
N VAL A 95 11.85 -8.66 18.92
CA VAL A 95 10.98 -8.69 17.75
C VAL A 95 9.56 -9.05 18.20
N SER A 96 8.97 -8.18 19.02
CA SER A 96 7.59 -8.31 19.51
C SER A 96 6.57 -7.83 18.48
N ASP A 97 5.42 -8.51 18.41
CA ASP A 97 4.26 -8.03 17.66
C ASP A 97 3.64 -6.77 18.29
N ASP A 98 3.70 -6.69 19.62
CA ASP A 98 3.14 -5.59 20.38
C ASP A 98 4.11 -4.41 20.42
N PRO A 99 3.63 -3.17 20.18
CA PRO A 99 4.47 -1.99 20.27
C PRO A 99 4.97 -1.82 21.72
N PRO A 100 6.25 -1.43 21.93
CA PRO A 100 6.81 -1.32 23.26
C PRO A 100 6.00 -0.35 24.11
N SER A 101 5.71 -0.77 25.34
CA SER A 101 4.94 0.00 26.32
C SER A 101 5.81 0.93 27.17
N VAL A 102 7.12 0.98 26.94
CA VAL A 102 8.05 1.82 27.70
C VAL A 102 9.05 2.43 26.71
N LEU A 103 9.54 3.63 27.02
CA LEU A 103 10.63 4.23 26.27
C LEU A 103 11.89 3.34 26.34
N PRO A 104 12.67 3.26 25.25
CA PRO A 104 13.97 2.61 25.32
C PRO A 104 14.86 3.29 26.36
N PRO A 105 15.79 2.56 27.00
CA PRO A 105 16.74 3.16 27.94
C PRO A 105 17.48 4.35 27.32
N ASP A 106 17.66 5.44 28.07
CA ASP A 106 18.42 6.61 27.60
C ASP A 106 19.87 6.19 27.31
N ARG A 107 20.27 6.25 26.04
CA ARG A 107 21.63 5.93 25.58
C ARG A 107 22.52 7.18 25.48
N GLY A 108 22.06 8.33 25.98
CA GLY A 108 22.79 9.60 25.96
C GLY A 108 22.82 10.29 24.60
N VAL A 109 22.14 9.75 23.59
CA VAL A 109 21.96 10.38 22.27
C VAL A 109 20.56 10.98 22.22
N ARG A 110 20.47 12.30 22.08
CA ARG A 110 19.19 13.02 22.02
C ARG A 110 19.00 13.62 20.64
N HIS A 111 17.77 13.51 20.12
CA HIS A 111 17.40 14.21 18.92
C HIS A 111 17.07 15.65 19.29
N GLU A 112 17.83 16.59 18.74
CA GLU A 112 17.58 18.02 18.83
C GLU A 112 17.13 18.53 17.46
N ILE A 113 16.05 19.29 17.45
CA ILE A 113 15.54 19.92 16.22
C ILE A 113 15.96 21.38 16.27
N ASP A 114 17.04 21.69 15.54
CA ASP A 114 17.50 23.07 15.39
C ASP A 114 16.52 23.86 14.51
N LEU A 115 15.83 24.80 15.14
CA LEU A 115 14.97 25.72 14.40
C LEU A 115 15.79 26.90 13.89
N VAL A 116 15.58 27.27 12.62
CA VAL A 116 16.18 28.47 12.05
C VAL A 116 15.68 29.69 12.86
N PRO A 117 16.58 30.57 13.35
CA PRO A 117 16.16 31.76 14.11
C PRO A 117 15.11 32.57 13.36
N GLY A 118 14.02 32.91 14.04
CA GLY A 118 12.86 33.60 13.45
C GLY A 118 11.77 32.68 12.90
N THR A 119 11.96 31.36 12.91
CA THR A 119 10.91 30.38 12.55
C THR A 119 9.81 30.38 13.61
N LYS A 120 8.55 30.42 13.15
CA LYS A 120 7.37 30.27 14.01
C LYS A 120 6.91 28.83 13.99
N TYR A 121 6.47 28.33 15.14
CA TYR A 121 5.78 27.04 15.20
C TYR A 121 4.50 27.09 14.37
N CYS A 122 4.25 26.03 13.59
CA CYS A 122 2.97 25.87 12.92
C CYS A 122 1.92 25.39 13.93
N THR A 123 0.76 26.04 13.93
CA THR A 123 -0.41 25.55 14.65
C THR A 123 -1.45 25.18 13.61
N THR A 124 -1.69 23.89 13.45
CA THR A 124 -2.73 23.35 12.58
C THR A 124 -3.95 22.98 13.41
N ARG A 125 -5.14 23.23 12.88
CA ARG A 125 -6.37 22.72 13.50
C ARG A 125 -6.45 21.22 13.24
N GLN A 126 -6.82 20.47 14.27
CA GLN A 126 -7.08 19.04 14.11
C GLN A 126 -8.32 18.85 13.23
N TRP A 127 -8.24 17.91 12.30
CA TRP A 127 -9.40 17.51 11.49
C TRP A 127 -10.45 16.82 12.37
N PRO A 128 -11.76 17.04 12.12
CA PRO A 128 -12.78 16.30 12.82
C PRO A 128 -12.64 14.81 12.48
N LEU A 129 -12.53 13.98 13.52
CA LEU A 129 -12.49 12.53 13.40
C LEU A 129 -13.82 11.93 13.90
N PRO A 130 -14.29 10.82 13.32
CA PRO A 130 -15.37 10.00 13.89
C PRO A 130 -15.10 9.65 15.35
N LYS A 131 -16.15 9.60 16.16
CA LYS A 131 -16.04 9.39 17.61
C LYS A 131 -15.35 8.07 17.94
N GLU A 132 -15.68 7.01 17.20
CA GLU A 132 -15.11 5.68 17.39
C GLU A 132 -13.59 5.69 17.18
N GLN A 133 -13.09 6.51 16.24
CA GLN A 133 -11.65 6.64 16.02
C GLN A 133 -10.98 7.44 17.13
N VAL A 134 -11.63 8.51 17.60
CA VAL A 134 -11.13 9.30 18.74
C VAL A 134 -11.02 8.44 19.98
N ASP A 135 -12.04 7.65 20.30
CA ASP A 135 -12.07 6.78 21.48
C ASP A 135 -10.90 5.77 21.47
N VAL A 136 -10.56 5.19 20.31
CA VAL A 136 -9.42 4.27 20.15
C VAL A 136 -8.08 4.99 20.34
N ILE A 137 -7.92 6.18 19.74
CA ILE A 137 -6.69 6.98 19.86
C ILE A 137 -6.49 7.43 21.31
N ASP A 138 -7.56 7.91 21.96
CA ASP A 138 -7.52 8.39 23.34
C ASP A 138 -7.16 7.25 24.29
N ALA A 139 -7.75 6.06 24.13
CA ALA A 139 -7.40 4.89 24.93
C ALA A 139 -5.92 4.51 24.76
N PHE A 140 -5.40 4.54 23.51
CA PHE A 140 -3.99 4.26 23.23
C PHE A 140 -3.07 5.29 23.90
N VAL A 141 -3.34 6.59 23.72
CA VAL A 141 -2.52 7.67 24.28
C VAL A 141 -2.58 7.65 25.81
N ALA A 142 -3.74 7.39 26.42
CA ALA A 142 -3.89 7.27 27.86
C ALA A 142 -3.08 6.09 28.43
N ALA A 143 -3.11 4.93 27.75
CA ALA A 143 -2.29 3.79 28.11
C ALA A 143 -0.79 4.11 28.02
N LYS A 144 -0.38 4.83 26.97
CA LYS A 144 1.01 5.24 26.78
C LYS A 144 1.49 6.22 27.87
N HIS A 145 0.68 7.22 28.19
CA HIS A 145 0.96 8.19 29.25
C HIS A 145 1.05 7.52 30.64
N THR A 146 0.16 6.57 30.93
CA THR A 146 0.20 5.81 32.20
C THR A 146 1.49 5.00 32.35
N ALA A 147 2.04 4.52 31.24
CA ALA A 147 3.31 3.81 31.21
C ALA A 147 4.56 4.73 31.14
N GLY A 148 4.37 6.06 31.23
CA GLY A 148 5.46 7.03 31.31
C GLY A 148 6.15 7.34 29.97
N MET A 149 5.45 7.16 28.85
CA MET A 149 5.89 7.61 27.53
C MET A 149 5.35 8.99 27.17
#